data_AF-A0A6P6WBU1-F1
#
_entry.id   AF-A0A6P6WBU1-F1
#
_cell.length_a   1.000
_cell.length_b   1.000
_cell.length_c   1.000
_cell.angle_alpha   90.00
_cell.angle_beta   90.00
_cell.angle_gamma   90.00
#
_symmetry.space_group_name_H-M   'P 1'
#
loop_
_entity.id
_entity.type
_entity.pdbx_description
1 polymer ?
#
loop_
_entity_poly.entity_id
_entity_poly.type
_entity_poly.pdbx_seq_one_letter_code
_entity_poly.pdbx_strand_id
1 'polypeptide(L)'
;MIQSAALDSMWKADVVPSAWHFLLAVYFAVGFAVARFLFDKHLLQEVGEEMTVQRVATWLLSNGSIPLKINKARRMKIAKCSESLWKLTYYATVELSVLLVIYGEPWFTDIQEYFRGWPNQHLKPSIKLIYMCQCGFYIYSISALLTWETRRKDFAVMMSHHVVTVILISYSYITRFFRIGSIILALHDASDVFMEAAKVFKYSEKEFGASVCFGLFALSWLVLRLIYFPFWVIRSSRFASQTDTYDASLYYVFNTMLLTLLVFHIYWWFLICAMIMRQLKNRGKVGEDIRSDSEDDD
;
A
#
# COMPACT_ATOMS: atom_id res chain seq x y z
N MET A 1 -29.95 -3.30 -17.58
CA MET A 1 -29.29 -3.58 -18.87
C MET A 1 -27.84 -3.08 -18.90
N ILE A 2 -27.57 -1.81 -18.60
CA ILE A 2 -26.20 -1.24 -18.56
C ILE A 2 -25.30 -1.92 -17.51
N GLN A 3 -25.85 -2.21 -16.33
CA GLN A 3 -25.11 -2.82 -15.21
C GLN A 3 -24.72 -4.29 -15.47
N SER A 4 -25.55 -5.07 -16.17
CA SER A 4 -25.19 -6.46 -16.52
C SER A 4 -24.20 -6.52 -17.68
N ALA A 5 -24.28 -5.61 -18.65
CA ALA A 5 -23.29 -5.50 -19.73
C ALA A 5 -21.89 -5.08 -19.20
N ALA A 6 -21.84 -4.22 -18.17
CA ALA A 6 -20.60 -3.84 -17.52
C ALA A 6 -19.94 -5.02 -16.79
N LEU A 7 -20.73 -5.85 -16.10
CA LEU A 7 -20.26 -7.07 -15.43
C LEU A 7 -19.80 -8.14 -16.43
N ASP A 8 -20.53 -8.34 -17.52
CA ASP A 8 -20.13 -9.28 -18.59
C ASP A 8 -18.85 -8.84 -19.32
N SER A 9 -18.58 -7.54 -19.40
CA SER A 9 -17.33 -6.98 -19.91
C SER A 9 -16.15 -7.11 -18.96
N MET A 10 -16.35 -7.46 -17.69
CA MET A 10 -15.26 -7.60 -16.71
C MET A 10 -14.44 -8.88 -16.92
N TRP A 11 -15.13 -9.96 -17.28
CA TRP A 11 -14.52 -11.29 -17.39
C TRP A 11 -13.96 -11.60 -18.79
N LYS A 12 -14.21 -10.72 -19.76
CA LYS A 12 -13.68 -10.84 -21.11
C LYS A 12 -12.22 -10.39 -21.16
N ALA A 13 -11.38 -11.25 -21.72
CA ALA A 13 -10.03 -10.89 -22.14
C ALA A 13 -10.08 -9.85 -23.29
N ASP A 14 -9.01 -9.06 -23.43
CA ASP A 14 -8.80 -8.13 -24.56
C ASP A 14 -9.84 -7.02 -24.76
N VAL A 15 -10.57 -6.67 -23.70
CA VAL A 15 -11.45 -5.51 -23.75
C VAL A 15 -10.61 -4.23 -23.75
N VAL A 16 -10.88 -3.35 -24.72
CA VAL A 16 -10.33 -2.00 -24.78
C VAL A 16 -10.58 -1.29 -23.43
N PRO A 17 -9.54 -0.73 -22.79
CA PRO A 17 -9.72 0.01 -21.54
C PRO A 17 -10.73 1.11 -21.73
N SER A 18 -11.69 1.18 -20.82
CA SER A 18 -12.75 2.17 -20.83
C SER A 18 -12.83 2.84 -19.47
N ALA A 19 -13.18 4.13 -19.47
CA ALA A 19 -13.46 4.89 -18.27
C ALA A 19 -14.56 4.22 -17.40
N TRP A 20 -15.48 3.48 -18.02
CA TRP A 20 -16.53 2.75 -17.31
C TRP A 20 -16.00 1.66 -16.39
N HIS A 21 -14.80 1.15 -16.62
CA HIS A 21 -14.19 0.16 -15.72
C HIS A 21 -13.88 0.76 -14.34
N PHE A 22 -13.65 2.06 -14.22
CA PHE A 22 -13.42 2.72 -12.94
C PHE A 22 -14.65 2.76 -12.03
N LEU A 23 -15.85 2.44 -12.53
CA LEU A 23 -16.99 2.15 -11.67
C LEU A 23 -16.69 0.99 -10.71
N LEU A 24 -15.91 -0.01 -11.16
CA LEU A 24 -15.46 -1.10 -10.30
C LEU A 24 -14.53 -0.60 -9.20
N ALA A 25 -13.64 0.36 -9.51
CA ALA A 25 -12.79 0.98 -8.49
C ALA A 25 -13.62 1.73 -7.44
N VAL A 26 -14.71 2.41 -7.84
CA VAL A 26 -15.65 3.04 -6.91
C VAL A 26 -16.34 1.99 -6.03
N TYR A 27 -16.80 0.87 -6.59
CA TYR A 27 -17.36 -0.23 -5.80
C TYR A 27 -16.35 -0.81 -4.81
N PHE A 28 -15.08 -0.97 -5.21
CA PHE A 28 -14.02 -1.36 -4.30
C PHE A 28 -13.80 -0.33 -3.18
N ALA A 29 -13.78 0.97 -3.50
CA ALA A 29 -13.60 2.02 -2.50
C ALA A 29 -14.70 1.99 -1.42
N VAL A 30 -15.96 1.89 -1.84
CA VAL A 30 -17.10 1.72 -0.92
C VAL A 30 -17.00 0.40 -0.16
N GLY A 31 -16.62 -0.68 -0.84
CA GLY A 31 -16.40 -1.99 -0.25
C GLY A 31 -15.35 -1.96 0.85
N PHE A 32 -14.21 -1.28 0.64
CA PHE A 32 -13.17 -1.11 1.65
C PHE A 32 -13.65 -0.27 2.83
N ALA A 33 -14.44 0.79 2.60
CA ALA A 33 -15.04 1.56 3.69
C ALA A 33 -15.97 0.71 4.56
N VAL A 34 -16.85 -0.09 3.93
CA VAL A 34 -17.74 -1.02 4.64
C VAL A 34 -16.95 -2.10 5.35
N ALA A 35 -15.98 -2.71 4.67
CA ALA A 35 -15.14 -3.75 5.26
C ALA A 35 -14.29 -3.23 6.41
N ARG A 36 -13.79 -1.99 6.36
CA ARG A 36 -13.12 -1.32 7.48
C ARG A 36 -14.06 -1.12 8.64
N PHE A 37 -15.27 -0.61 8.39
CA PHE A 37 -16.27 -0.42 9.44
C PHE A 37 -16.66 -1.76 10.10
N LEU A 38 -16.87 -2.81 9.31
CA LEU A 38 -17.14 -4.14 9.82
C LEU A 38 -15.94 -4.71 10.57
N PHE A 39 -14.71 -4.52 10.06
CA PHE A 39 -13.49 -4.94 10.73
C PHE A 39 -13.37 -4.29 12.09
N ASP A 40 -13.55 -2.96 12.18
CA ASP A 40 -13.55 -2.26 13.46
C ASP A 40 -14.69 -2.73 14.36
N LYS A 41 -15.90 -2.95 13.84
CA LYS A 41 -17.02 -3.45 14.63
C LYS A 41 -16.75 -4.85 15.19
N HIS A 42 -16.30 -5.80 14.37
CA HIS A 42 -16.01 -7.16 14.80
C HIS A 42 -14.80 -7.19 15.73
N LEU A 43 -13.74 -6.43 15.40
CA LEU A 43 -12.59 -6.30 16.27
C LEU A 43 -13.02 -5.68 17.61
N LEU A 44 -13.83 -4.62 17.63
CA LEU A 44 -14.32 -3.99 18.87
C LEU A 44 -15.37 -4.84 19.61
N GLN A 45 -16.11 -5.70 18.93
CA GLN A 45 -17.09 -6.60 19.54
C GLN A 45 -16.37 -7.81 20.16
N GLU A 46 -15.40 -8.41 19.47
CA GLU A 46 -14.50 -9.41 20.05
C GLU A 46 -13.57 -8.83 21.12
N VAL A 47 -13.16 -7.55 20.99
CA VAL A 47 -12.39 -6.82 22.02
C VAL A 47 -13.28 -6.34 23.17
N GLY A 48 -14.59 -6.16 22.93
CA GLY A 48 -15.62 -5.83 23.90
C GLY A 48 -16.04 -7.04 24.74
N GLU A 49 -15.84 -8.25 24.22
CA GLU A 49 -15.93 -9.52 24.91
C GLU A 49 -14.55 -10.21 24.98
N GLU A 50 -13.68 -9.69 25.84
CA GLU A 50 -12.62 -10.48 26.49
C GLU A 50 -11.64 -11.30 25.61
N MET A 51 -11.33 -10.94 24.36
CA MET A 51 -10.37 -11.74 23.58
C MET A 51 -9.52 -10.94 22.56
N THR A 52 -8.26 -11.38 22.42
CA THR A 52 -7.35 -11.13 21.28
C THR A 52 -6.54 -9.82 21.15
N VAL A 53 -6.28 -9.11 22.25
CA VAL A 53 -4.94 -8.50 22.48
C VAL A 53 -4.42 -8.90 23.85
N GLN A 54 -5.30 -8.94 24.86
CA GLN A 54 -4.98 -9.50 26.17
C GLN A 54 -4.71 -11.00 26.14
N ARG A 55 -5.39 -11.81 25.31
CA ARG A 55 -5.17 -13.28 25.26
C ARG A 55 -3.95 -13.73 24.44
N VAL A 56 -3.55 -13.02 23.38
CA VAL A 56 -2.27 -13.31 22.68
C VAL A 56 -1.07 -12.84 23.50
N ALA A 57 -1.24 -11.77 24.29
CA ALA A 57 -0.25 -11.31 25.26
C ALA A 57 -0.18 -12.24 26.50
N THR A 58 -1.30 -12.68 27.06
CA THR A 58 -1.32 -13.63 28.22
C THR A 58 -1.01 -15.07 27.84
N TRP A 59 -1.27 -15.50 26.60
CA TRP A 59 -0.79 -16.80 26.11
C TRP A 59 0.74 -16.84 25.97
N LEU A 60 1.40 -15.70 25.74
CA LEU A 60 2.87 -15.56 25.81
C LEU A 60 3.39 -15.21 27.21
N LEU A 61 2.52 -14.73 28.11
CA LEU A 61 2.84 -14.29 29.46
C LEU A 61 1.97 -15.06 30.45
N SER A 62 2.32 -16.32 30.70
CA SER A 62 1.91 -17.00 31.93
C SER A 62 2.59 -16.31 33.13
N ASN A 63 1.95 -15.27 33.65
CA ASN A 63 1.71 -15.11 35.08
C ASN A 63 0.85 -13.85 35.35
N GLY A 64 -0.35 -14.06 35.89
CA GLY A 64 -1.04 -13.06 36.71
C GLY A 64 -2.11 -12.22 36.00
N SER A 65 -3.37 -12.60 36.22
CA SER A 65 -4.59 -11.91 35.79
C SER A 65 -4.92 -10.70 36.68
N ILE A 66 -5.14 -9.51 36.11
CA ILE A 66 -5.94 -8.42 36.74
C ILE A 66 -6.68 -7.62 35.65
N PRO A 67 -8.01 -7.39 35.75
CA PRO A 67 -8.75 -6.56 34.79
C PRO A 67 -8.57 -5.08 35.14
N LEU A 68 -7.57 -4.42 34.54
CA LEU A 68 -7.33 -2.98 34.70
C LEU A 68 -8.24 -2.15 33.78
N LYS A 69 -8.91 -1.14 34.36
CA LYS A 69 -9.60 -0.03 33.67
C LYS A 69 -8.83 0.38 32.41
N ILE A 70 -9.47 0.36 31.25
CA ILE A 70 -8.87 0.81 29.99
C ILE A 70 -8.67 2.33 30.06
N ASN A 71 -7.47 2.78 30.40
CA ASN A 71 -7.11 4.21 30.35
C ASN A 71 -7.07 4.72 28.88
N LYS A 72 -7.23 6.03 28.67
CA LYS A 72 -7.20 6.72 27.36
C LYS A 72 -6.01 6.26 26.50
N ALA A 73 -4.81 6.20 27.08
CA ALA A 73 -3.58 5.74 26.40
C ALA A 73 -3.70 4.31 25.82
N ARG A 74 -4.32 3.38 26.56
CA ARG A 74 -4.54 2.00 26.10
C ARG A 74 -5.55 1.94 24.97
N ARG A 75 -6.61 2.77 24.98
CA ARG A 75 -7.56 2.86 23.85
C ARG A 75 -6.89 3.38 22.58
N MET A 76 -6.06 4.41 22.69
CA MET A 76 -5.32 4.97 21.55
C MET A 76 -4.35 3.94 20.95
N LYS A 77 -3.65 3.18 21.80
CA LYS A 77 -2.76 2.09 21.34
C LYS A 77 -3.54 0.99 20.61
N ILE A 78 -4.71 0.60 21.10
CA ILE A 78 -5.60 -0.38 20.45
C ILE A 78 -6.09 0.15 19.09
N ALA A 79 -6.50 1.42 19.02
CA ALA A 79 -6.94 2.03 17.76
C ALA A 79 -5.83 2.05 16.70
N LYS A 80 -4.60 2.46 17.08
CA LYS A 80 -3.43 2.42 16.19
C LYS A 80 -3.08 0.99 15.74
N CYS A 81 -3.24 0.01 16.64
CA CYS A 81 -3.04 -1.39 16.30
C CYS A 81 -4.10 -1.93 15.32
N SER A 82 -5.38 -1.59 15.53
CA SER A 82 -6.47 -1.93 14.60
C SER A 82 -6.20 -1.36 13.21
N GLU A 83 -5.82 -0.08 13.14
CA GLU A 83 -5.50 0.59 11.87
C GLU A 83 -4.37 -0.15 11.12
N SER A 84 -3.28 -0.47 11.83
CA SER A 84 -2.17 -1.21 11.24
C SER A 84 -2.53 -2.65 10.85
N LEU A 85 -3.36 -3.34 11.62
CA LEU A 85 -3.79 -4.70 11.28
C LEU A 85 -4.69 -4.72 10.03
N TRP A 86 -5.58 -3.73 9.89
CA TRP A 86 -6.37 -3.54 8.68
C TRP A 86 -5.49 -3.32 7.45
N LYS A 87 -4.53 -2.38 7.54
CA LYS A 87 -3.58 -2.08 6.46
C LYS A 87 -2.72 -3.30 6.13
N LEU A 88 -2.19 -4.00 7.13
CA LEU A 88 -1.42 -5.24 6.95
C LEU A 88 -2.21 -6.29 6.19
N THR A 89 -3.47 -6.53 6.57
CA THR A 89 -4.34 -7.52 5.93
C THR A 89 -4.56 -7.18 4.46
N TYR A 90 -4.81 -5.89 4.17
CA TYR A 90 -4.94 -5.41 2.79
C TYR A 90 -3.65 -5.61 1.99
N TYR A 91 -2.52 -5.05 2.44
CA TYR A 91 -1.27 -5.08 1.69
C TYR A 91 -0.78 -6.51 1.48
N ALA A 92 -0.87 -7.39 2.50
CA ALA A 92 -0.45 -8.78 2.36
C ALA A 92 -1.31 -9.54 1.32
N THR A 93 -2.63 -9.30 1.32
CA THR A 93 -3.55 -9.97 0.38
C THR A 93 -3.34 -9.48 -1.04
N VAL A 94 -3.23 -8.17 -1.23
CA VAL A 94 -3.04 -7.57 -2.55
C VAL A 94 -1.67 -7.90 -3.11
N GLU A 95 -0.61 -7.78 -2.32
CA GLU A 95 0.75 -8.12 -2.75
C GLU A 95 0.84 -9.59 -3.19
N LEU A 96 0.32 -10.51 -2.39
CA LEU A 96 0.25 -11.93 -2.76
C LEU A 96 -0.54 -12.12 -4.07
N SER A 97 -1.69 -11.46 -4.21
CA SER A 97 -2.52 -11.56 -5.41
C SER A 97 -1.80 -11.04 -6.66
N VAL A 98 -1.10 -9.91 -6.55
CA VAL A 98 -0.31 -9.33 -7.64
C VAL A 98 0.80 -10.28 -8.04
N LEU A 99 1.62 -10.74 -7.09
CA LEU A 99 2.72 -11.66 -7.33
C LEU A 99 2.23 -12.96 -8.01
N LEU A 100 1.14 -13.56 -7.51
CA LEU A 100 0.57 -14.77 -8.12
C LEU A 100 0.12 -14.55 -9.57
N VAL A 101 -0.40 -13.37 -9.90
CA VAL A 101 -0.85 -13.05 -11.25
C VAL A 101 0.33 -12.76 -12.19
N ILE A 102 1.36 -12.06 -11.72
CA ILE A 102 2.47 -11.62 -12.60
C ILE A 102 3.64 -12.57 -12.65
N TYR A 103 3.83 -13.47 -11.67
CA TYR A 103 5.02 -14.32 -11.56
C TYR A 103 5.32 -15.16 -12.82
N GLY A 104 4.26 -15.65 -13.48
CA GLY A 104 4.38 -16.44 -14.71
C GLY A 104 4.49 -15.62 -16.00
N GLU A 105 4.47 -14.28 -15.91
CA GLU A 105 4.46 -13.39 -17.06
C GLU A 105 5.89 -13.02 -17.49
N PRO A 106 6.16 -12.85 -18.79
CA PRO A 106 7.51 -12.56 -19.28
C PRO A 106 8.05 -11.21 -18.79
N TRP A 107 7.16 -10.24 -18.52
CA TRP A 107 7.54 -8.95 -17.95
C TRP A 107 7.79 -8.98 -16.44
N PHE A 108 7.71 -10.13 -15.77
CA PHE A 108 8.12 -10.22 -14.37
C PHE A 108 9.64 -10.11 -14.20
N THR A 109 10.39 -10.66 -15.16
CA THR A 109 11.85 -10.72 -15.12
C THR A 109 12.51 -9.87 -16.19
N ASP A 110 11.88 -9.70 -17.35
CA ASP A 110 12.43 -8.95 -18.48
C ASP A 110 11.81 -7.54 -18.62
N ILE A 111 12.64 -6.52 -18.40
CA ILE A 111 12.24 -5.11 -18.55
C ILE A 111 11.94 -4.70 -19.99
N GLN A 112 12.44 -5.45 -21.00
CA GLN A 112 12.14 -5.18 -22.41
C GLN A 112 10.68 -5.51 -22.74
N GLU A 113 10.07 -6.42 -21.97
CA GLU A 113 8.70 -6.86 -22.18
C GLU A 113 7.67 -5.85 -21.68
N TYR A 114 8.08 -4.81 -20.94
CA TYR A 114 7.17 -3.81 -20.36
C TYR A 114 6.36 -3.07 -21.44
N PHE A 115 7.02 -2.69 -22.53
CA PHE A 115 6.42 -1.94 -23.64
C PHE A 115 6.31 -2.76 -24.93
N ARG A 116 6.79 -4.01 -24.94
CA ARG A 116 6.70 -4.86 -26.13
C ARG A 116 5.23 -5.06 -26.54
N GLY A 117 4.96 -4.83 -27.83
CA GLY A 117 3.63 -4.95 -28.41
C GLY A 117 2.65 -3.84 -28.00
N TRP A 118 3.10 -2.80 -27.31
CA TRP A 118 2.28 -1.62 -27.03
C TRP A 118 1.97 -0.86 -28.34
N PRO A 119 0.74 -0.32 -28.52
CA PRO A 119 -0.41 -0.28 -27.60
C PRO A 119 -1.32 -1.53 -27.63
N ASN A 120 -0.97 -2.56 -28.39
CA ASN A 120 -1.81 -3.76 -28.59
C ASN A 120 -1.53 -4.87 -27.55
N GLN A 121 -1.19 -4.49 -26.31
CA GLN A 121 -0.98 -5.45 -25.23
C GLN A 121 -2.29 -6.07 -24.76
N HIS A 122 -2.29 -7.40 -24.59
CA HIS A 122 -3.44 -8.16 -24.08
C HIS A 122 -3.72 -7.81 -22.61
N LEU A 123 -4.93 -7.29 -22.33
CA LEU A 123 -5.37 -7.02 -20.97
C LEU A 123 -5.99 -8.27 -20.34
N LYS A 124 -5.29 -8.88 -19.38
CA LYS A 124 -5.81 -10.02 -18.62
C LYS A 124 -6.89 -9.55 -17.61
N PRO A 125 -7.99 -10.29 -17.45
CA PRO A 125 -9.02 -9.97 -16.46
C PRO A 125 -8.49 -9.87 -15.02
N SER A 126 -7.50 -10.69 -14.66
CA SER A 126 -6.83 -10.64 -13.36
C SER A 126 -6.10 -9.32 -13.10
N ILE A 127 -5.35 -8.82 -14.10
CA ILE A 127 -4.68 -7.52 -14.05
C ILE A 127 -5.71 -6.38 -13.96
N LYS A 128 -6.80 -6.48 -14.73
CA LYS A 128 -7.91 -5.51 -14.63
C LYS A 128 -8.48 -5.47 -13.21
N LEU A 129 -8.73 -6.63 -12.59
CA LEU A 129 -9.26 -6.71 -11.23
C LEU A 129 -8.29 -6.09 -10.21
N ILE A 130 -6.99 -6.42 -10.30
CA ILE A 130 -5.94 -5.84 -9.47
C ILE A 130 -5.91 -4.31 -9.60
N TYR A 131 -5.91 -3.78 -10.82
CA TYR A 131 -5.89 -2.34 -11.06
C TYR A 131 -7.10 -1.64 -10.44
N MET A 132 -8.30 -2.19 -10.62
CA MET A 132 -9.52 -1.60 -10.06
C MET A 132 -9.55 -1.71 -8.53
N CYS A 133 -9.09 -2.84 -7.99
CA CYS A 133 -8.98 -3.05 -6.54
C CYS A 133 -8.03 -2.02 -5.91
N GLN A 134 -6.82 -1.86 -6.45
CA GLN A 134 -5.84 -0.91 -5.93
C GLN A 134 -6.29 0.53 -6.11
N CYS A 135 -6.82 0.89 -7.28
CA CYS A 135 -7.38 2.22 -7.50
C CYS A 135 -8.48 2.53 -6.47
N GLY A 136 -9.39 1.57 -6.24
CA GLY A 136 -10.44 1.68 -5.23
C GLY A 136 -9.90 1.83 -3.81
N PHE A 137 -8.87 1.08 -3.44
CA PHE A 137 -8.23 1.24 -2.14
C PHE A 137 -7.61 2.62 -1.96
N TYR A 138 -6.87 3.14 -2.94
CA TYR A 138 -6.28 4.48 -2.83
C TYR A 138 -7.35 5.58 -2.77
N ILE A 139 -8.49 5.44 -3.47
CA ILE A 139 -9.65 6.35 -3.36
C ILE A 139 -10.24 6.28 -1.94
N TYR A 140 -10.43 5.07 -1.41
CA TYR A 140 -10.85 4.87 -0.02
C TYR A 140 -9.87 5.51 0.96
N SER A 141 -8.56 5.31 0.77
CA SER A 141 -7.52 5.81 1.65
C SER A 141 -7.42 7.33 1.64
N ILE A 142 -7.73 8.01 0.53
CA ILE A 142 -7.89 9.49 0.52
C ILE A 142 -9.01 9.91 1.49
N SER A 143 -10.15 9.24 1.42
CA SER A 143 -11.28 9.52 2.31
C SER A 143 -10.94 9.20 3.77
N ALA A 144 -10.24 8.09 4.00
CA ALA A 144 -9.76 7.67 5.31
C ALA A 144 -8.76 8.68 5.89
N LEU A 145 -7.80 9.17 5.11
CA LEU A 145 -6.86 10.22 5.53
C LEU A 145 -7.57 11.52 5.95
N LEU A 146 -8.68 11.86 5.33
CA LEU A 146 -9.45 13.06 5.66
C LEU A 146 -10.32 12.92 6.91
N THR A 147 -10.76 11.70 7.26
CA THR A 147 -11.86 11.50 8.22
C THR A 147 -11.60 10.47 9.32
N TRP A 148 -10.74 9.48 9.09
CA TRP A 148 -10.50 8.35 10.00
C TRP A 148 -9.07 8.28 10.53
N GLU A 149 -8.06 8.56 9.70
CA GLU A 149 -6.66 8.36 10.08
C GLU A 149 -6.12 9.49 10.92
N THR A 150 -5.17 9.16 11.81
CA THR A 150 -4.50 10.16 12.64
C THR A 150 -3.61 11.03 11.77
N ARG A 151 -3.85 12.35 11.77
CA ARG A 151 -3.03 13.32 11.06
C ARG A 151 -1.60 13.33 11.65
N ARG A 152 -0.60 13.32 10.77
CA ARG A 152 0.84 13.36 11.11
C ARG A 152 1.50 14.52 10.37
N LYS A 153 2.74 14.84 10.75
CA LYS A 153 3.53 15.95 10.16
C LYS A 153 3.73 15.84 8.65
N ASP A 154 3.70 14.63 8.10
CA ASP A 154 3.84 14.36 6.67
C ASP A 154 2.50 14.24 5.91
N PHE A 155 1.39 14.67 6.51
CA PHE A 155 0.04 14.56 5.93
C PHE A 155 -0.04 15.06 4.48
N ALA A 156 0.53 16.24 4.19
CA ALA A 156 0.46 16.82 2.84
C ALA A 156 1.21 15.96 1.80
N VAL A 157 2.35 15.37 2.18
CA VAL A 157 3.14 14.49 1.33
C VAL A 157 2.38 13.17 1.11
N MET A 158 1.84 12.58 2.19
CA MET A 158 1.01 11.37 2.11
C MET A 158 -0.24 11.56 1.24
N MET A 159 -0.96 12.68 1.40
CA MET A 159 -2.13 13.02 0.58
C MET A 159 -1.76 13.20 -0.89
N SER A 160 -0.68 13.93 -1.16
CA SER A 160 -0.19 14.14 -2.53
C SER A 160 0.21 12.80 -3.18
N HIS A 161 0.86 11.92 -2.43
CA HIS A 161 1.19 10.57 -2.90
C HIS A 161 -0.06 9.77 -3.28
N HIS A 162 -1.12 9.80 -2.48
CA HIS A 162 -2.35 9.09 -2.80
C HIS A 162 -3.00 9.63 -4.08
N VAL A 163 -3.07 10.96 -4.23
CA VAL A 163 -3.61 11.59 -5.44
C VAL A 163 -2.79 11.22 -6.67
N VAL A 164 -1.45 11.35 -6.60
CA VAL A 164 -0.54 10.95 -7.69
C VAL A 164 -0.71 9.48 -8.03
N THR A 165 -0.87 8.61 -7.03
CA THR A 165 -1.02 7.17 -7.25
C THR A 165 -2.34 6.82 -7.93
N VAL A 166 -3.47 7.43 -7.53
CA VAL A 166 -4.76 7.25 -8.21
C VAL A 166 -4.67 7.69 -9.67
N ILE A 167 -4.05 8.85 -9.93
CA ILE A 167 -3.85 9.35 -11.30
C ILE A 167 -2.94 8.40 -12.08
N LEU A 168 -1.84 7.92 -11.50
CA LEU A 168 -0.89 7.04 -12.15
C LEU A 168 -1.51 5.68 -12.51
N ILE A 169 -2.28 5.07 -11.60
CA ILE A 169 -3.01 3.82 -11.87
C ILE A 169 -4.02 4.05 -12.99
N SER A 170 -4.77 5.15 -12.93
CA SER A 170 -5.81 5.46 -13.92
C SER A 170 -5.22 5.73 -15.30
N TYR A 171 -4.16 6.53 -15.33
CA TYR A 171 -3.41 6.86 -16.52
C TYR A 171 -2.78 5.62 -17.15
N SER A 172 -2.05 4.83 -16.36
CA SER A 172 -1.46 3.55 -16.80
C SER A 172 -2.51 2.61 -17.39
N TYR A 173 -3.69 2.55 -16.80
CA TYR A 173 -4.79 1.72 -17.29
C TYR A 173 -5.32 2.19 -18.66
N ILE A 174 -5.58 3.48 -18.80
CA ILE A 174 -6.13 4.05 -20.05
C ILE A 174 -5.10 3.99 -21.17
N THR A 175 -3.83 4.26 -20.87
CA THR A 175 -2.72 4.20 -21.85
C THR A 175 -2.20 2.79 -22.09
N ARG A 176 -2.75 1.76 -21.45
CA ARG A 176 -2.35 0.35 -21.60
C ARG A 176 -0.93 0.04 -21.14
N PHE A 177 -0.41 0.76 -20.14
CA PHE A 177 0.87 0.46 -19.48
C PHE A 177 0.73 -0.62 -18.41
N PHE A 178 -0.08 -1.65 -18.67
CA PHE A 178 -0.48 -2.65 -17.67
C PHE A 178 0.70 -3.42 -17.11
N ARG A 179 1.64 -3.81 -17.98
CA ARG A 179 2.81 -4.64 -17.64
C ARG A 179 3.71 -3.89 -16.66
N ILE A 180 4.26 -2.74 -17.07
CA ILE A 180 5.08 -1.89 -16.20
C ILE A 180 4.32 -1.45 -14.95
N GLY A 181 3.05 -1.05 -15.09
CA GLY A 181 2.29 -0.61 -13.93
C GLY A 181 2.04 -1.75 -12.93
N SER A 182 1.84 -3.01 -13.36
CA SER A 182 1.72 -4.14 -12.43
C SER A 182 2.99 -4.38 -11.61
N ILE A 183 4.16 -4.15 -12.22
CA ILE A 183 5.45 -4.20 -11.52
C ILE A 183 5.59 -3.03 -10.55
N ILE A 184 5.20 -1.82 -10.97
CA ILE A 184 5.17 -0.65 -10.07
C ILE A 184 4.33 -0.95 -8.84
N LEU A 185 3.11 -1.48 -9.01
CA LEU A 185 2.23 -1.81 -7.89
C LEU A 185 2.88 -2.81 -6.92
N ALA A 186 3.42 -3.92 -7.43
CA ALA A 186 4.11 -4.94 -6.60
C ALA A 186 5.29 -4.36 -5.81
N LEU A 187 6.14 -3.56 -6.46
CA LEU A 187 7.32 -2.98 -5.80
C LEU A 187 6.96 -2.05 -4.64
N HIS A 188 5.83 -1.34 -4.74
CA HIS A 188 5.43 -0.40 -3.72
C HIS A 188 4.71 -1.13 -2.58
N ASP A 189 3.77 -2.02 -2.85
CA ASP A 189 2.98 -2.68 -1.80
C ASP A 189 3.84 -3.62 -0.92
N ALA A 190 4.87 -4.27 -1.49
CA ALA A 190 5.74 -5.21 -0.78
C ALA A 190 6.36 -4.66 0.52
N SER A 191 6.92 -3.44 0.49
CA SER A 191 7.54 -2.85 1.68
C SER A 191 6.51 -2.47 2.76
N ASP A 192 5.27 -2.17 2.38
CA ASP A 192 4.25 -1.71 3.30
C ASP A 192 3.72 -2.86 4.17
N VAL A 193 3.79 -4.11 3.69
CA VAL A 193 3.56 -5.32 4.50
C VAL A 193 4.48 -5.35 5.71
N PHE A 194 5.79 -5.16 5.51
CA PHE A 194 6.76 -5.16 6.61
C PHE A 194 6.56 -3.96 7.54
N MET A 195 6.20 -2.79 7.01
CA MET A 195 5.93 -1.59 7.79
C MET A 195 4.77 -1.80 8.76
N GLU A 196 3.63 -2.31 8.27
CA GLU A 196 2.45 -2.53 9.10
C GLU A 196 2.65 -3.69 10.08
N ALA A 197 3.36 -4.74 9.68
CA ALA A 197 3.76 -5.81 10.60
C ALA A 197 4.63 -5.29 11.75
N ALA A 198 5.61 -4.42 11.48
CA ALA A 198 6.44 -3.79 12.51
C ALA A 198 5.61 -2.99 13.52
N LYS A 199 4.63 -2.22 13.03
CA LYS A 199 3.71 -1.47 13.88
C LYS A 199 2.83 -2.38 14.73
N VAL A 200 2.26 -3.45 14.16
CA VAL A 200 1.47 -4.44 14.91
C VAL A 200 2.29 -5.09 16.03
N PHE A 201 3.53 -5.52 15.74
CA PHE A 201 4.42 -6.07 16.77
C PHE A 201 4.77 -5.04 17.84
N LYS A 202 5.05 -3.79 17.46
CA LYS A 202 5.32 -2.69 18.40
C LYS A 202 4.13 -2.44 19.32
N TYR A 203 2.92 -2.33 18.77
CA TYR A 203 1.71 -2.12 19.56
C TYR A 203 1.33 -3.35 20.40
N SER A 204 1.85 -4.54 20.05
CA SER A 204 1.72 -5.76 20.85
C SER A 204 2.84 -5.97 21.88
N GLU A 205 3.74 -4.99 22.06
CA GLU A 205 4.88 -5.05 23.00
C GLU A 205 5.89 -6.17 22.67
N LYS A 206 5.89 -6.65 21.43
CA LYS A 206 6.82 -7.66 20.92
C LYS A 206 8.03 -7.00 20.27
N GLU A 207 8.90 -6.41 21.08
CA GLU A 207 10.04 -5.59 20.64
C GLU A 207 10.94 -6.30 19.61
N PHE A 208 11.27 -7.57 19.83
CA PHE A 208 12.11 -8.32 18.89
C PHE A 208 11.46 -8.42 17.49
N GLY A 209 10.18 -8.80 17.44
CA GLY A 209 9.43 -8.89 16.19
C GLY A 209 9.28 -7.52 15.50
N ALA A 210 9.07 -6.46 16.28
CA ALA A 210 8.99 -5.10 15.78
C ALA A 210 10.32 -4.66 15.13
N SER A 211 11.44 -4.90 15.80
CA SER A 211 12.78 -4.57 15.29
C SER A 211 13.16 -5.34 14.04
N VAL A 212 12.84 -6.65 13.99
CA VAL A 212 13.08 -7.48 12.80
C VAL A 212 12.25 -6.98 11.62
N CYS A 213 10.94 -6.78 11.80
CA CYS A 213 10.07 -6.30 10.73
C CYS A 213 10.44 -4.89 10.28
N PHE A 214 10.85 -4.01 11.20
CA PHE A 214 11.31 -2.66 10.84
C PHE A 214 12.63 -2.70 10.03
N GLY A 215 13.55 -3.61 10.37
CA GLY A 215 14.75 -3.86 9.57
C GLY A 215 14.45 -4.36 8.16
N LEU A 216 13.53 -5.32 8.02
CA LEU A 216 13.06 -5.81 6.72
C LEU A 216 12.34 -4.72 5.91
N PHE A 217 11.56 -3.88 6.57
CA PHE A 217 10.93 -2.71 5.97
C PHE A 217 11.98 -1.74 5.42
N ALA A 218 12.99 -1.36 6.21
CA ALA A 218 14.04 -0.45 5.74
C ALA A 218 14.84 -1.04 4.57
N LEU A 219 15.19 -2.34 4.64
CA LEU A 219 15.91 -3.01 3.57
C LEU A 219 15.08 -3.08 2.28
N SER A 220 13.81 -3.51 2.37
CA SER A 220 12.91 -3.58 1.22
C SER A 220 12.64 -2.18 0.63
N TRP A 221 12.49 -1.14 1.46
CA TRP A 221 12.35 0.23 0.97
C TRP A 221 13.55 0.67 0.12
N LEU A 222 14.76 0.44 0.60
CA LEU A 222 15.99 0.78 -0.13
C LEU A 222 16.06 0.02 -1.45
N VAL A 223 15.92 -1.30 -1.40
CA VAL A 223 16.08 -2.17 -2.57
C VAL A 223 14.99 -1.93 -3.60
N LEU A 224 13.72 -1.88 -3.20
CA LEU A 224 12.59 -1.81 -4.14
C LEU A 224 12.35 -0.38 -4.64
N ARG A 225 12.27 0.61 -3.73
CA ARG A 225 11.84 1.98 -4.06
C ARG A 225 12.99 2.92 -4.44
N LEU A 226 14.21 2.69 -3.95
CA LEU A 226 15.37 3.57 -4.25
C LEU A 226 16.40 2.96 -5.20
N ILE A 227 16.42 1.64 -5.36
CA ILE A 227 17.33 0.95 -6.28
C ILE A 227 16.54 0.44 -7.48
N TYR A 228 15.65 -0.54 -7.30
CA TYR A 228 14.97 -1.19 -8.41
C TYR A 228 14.08 -0.22 -9.20
N PHE A 229 13.25 0.58 -8.50
CA PHE A 229 12.34 1.52 -9.11
C PHE A 229 13.02 2.54 -10.05
N PRO A 230 14.02 3.35 -9.64
CA PRO A 230 14.65 4.31 -10.55
C PRO A 230 15.52 3.67 -11.63
N PHE A 231 16.34 2.67 -11.27
CA PHE A 231 17.38 2.16 -12.17
C PHE A 231 16.88 1.11 -13.16
N TRP A 232 15.76 0.42 -12.88
CA TRP A 232 15.14 -0.54 -13.79
C TRP A 232 13.80 -0.02 -14.31
N VAL A 233 12.86 0.35 -13.43
CA VAL A 233 11.50 0.72 -13.85
C VAL A 233 11.45 2.07 -14.56
N ILE A 234 11.92 3.16 -13.94
CA ILE A 234 11.93 4.47 -14.60
C ILE A 234 12.84 4.43 -15.84
N ARG A 235 14.01 3.79 -15.75
CA ARG A 235 14.93 3.62 -16.88
C ARG A 235 14.29 2.89 -18.08
N SER A 236 13.39 1.94 -17.83
CA SER A 236 12.71 1.17 -18.88
C SER A 236 11.73 2.01 -19.70
N SER A 237 11.27 3.17 -19.21
CA SER A 237 10.38 4.06 -19.96
C SER A 237 11.01 4.56 -21.28
N ARG A 238 12.35 4.53 -21.39
CA ARG A 238 13.11 4.84 -22.62
C ARG A 238 12.89 3.81 -23.73
N PHE A 239 12.39 2.62 -23.43
CA PHE A 239 11.98 1.66 -24.45
C PHE A 239 10.62 2.03 -25.03
N ALA A 240 9.75 2.67 -24.24
CA ALA A 240 8.47 3.19 -24.73
C ALA A 240 8.67 4.27 -25.80
N SER A 241 9.62 5.19 -25.57
CA SER A 241 9.95 6.28 -26.50
C SER A 241 10.60 5.81 -27.81
N GLN A 242 10.95 4.53 -27.94
CA GLN A 242 11.49 3.95 -29.18
C GLN A 242 10.39 3.36 -30.08
N THR A 243 9.14 3.33 -29.61
CA THR A 243 8.01 2.89 -30.44
C THR A 243 7.48 4.06 -31.26
N ASP A 244 7.41 3.92 -32.59
CA ASP A 244 7.04 5.00 -33.53
C ASP A 244 5.64 5.60 -33.28
N THR A 245 4.81 4.93 -32.48
CA THR A 245 3.44 5.33 -32.13
C THR A 245 3.34 6.05 -30.78
N TYR A 246 4.47 6.23 -30.08
CA TYR A 246 4.49 6.81 -28.74
C TYR A 246 4.48 8.33 -28.79
N ASP A 247 3.36 8.93 -28.39
CA ASP A 247 3.28 10.38 -28.23
C ASP A 247 4.24 10.84 -27.11
N ALA A 248 5.06 11.83 -27.41
CA ALA A 248 5.98 12.44 -26.46
C ALA A 248 5.24 12.96 -25.21
N SER A 249 4.01 13.44 -25.35
CA SER A 249 3.20 13.86 -24.21
C SER A 249 3.01 12.73 -23.20
N LEU A 250 2.78 11.50 -23.69
CA LEU A 250 2.57 10.34 -22.84
C LEU A 250 3.83 9.97 -22.05
N TYR A 251 5.00 10.15 -22.69
CA TYR A 251 6.31 9.98 -22.06
C TYR A 251 6.47 10.89 -20.85
N TYR A 252 6.33 12.20 -21.08
CA TYR A 252 6.68 13.20 -20.08
C TYR A 252 5.70 13.19 -18.92
N VAL A 253 4.40 13.02 -19.19
CA VAL A 253 3.38 12.93 -18.13
C VAL A 253 3.63 11.73 -17.22
N PHE A 254 3.83 10.54 -17.80
CA PHE A 254 4.09 9.33 -17.02
C PHE A 254 5.38 9.43 -16.20
N ASN A 255 6.49 9.82 -16.83
CA ASN A 255 7.78 9.92 -16.14
C ASN A 255 7.78 11.02 -15.07
N THR A 256 7.09 12.14 -15.28
CA THR A 256 6.97 13.19 -14.25
C THR A 256 6.28 12.65 -12.99
N MET A 257 5.22 11.85 -13.14
CA MET A 257 4.55 11.23 -12.00
C MET A 257 5.44 10.19 -11.30
N LEU A 258 6.18 9.36 -12.04
CA LEU A 258 7.13 8.41 -11.45
C LEU A 258 8.27 9.10 -10.71
N LEU A 259 8.79 10.21 -11.25
CA LEU A 259 9.83 11.02 -10.59
C LEU A 259 9.27 11.72 -9.35
N THR A 260 8.02 12.18 -9.38
CA THR A 260 7.34 12.72 -8.20
C THR A 260 7.25 11.67 -7.08
N LEU A 261 6.88 10.44 -7.41
CA LEU A 261 6.90 9.32 -6.45
C LEU A 261 8.31 9.06 -5.91
N LEU A 262 9.33 9.06 -6.77
CA LEU A 262 10.72 8.89 -6.34
C LEU A 262 11.16 9.97 -5.34
N VAL A 263 10.79 11.23 -5.56
CA VAL A 263 11.06 12.33 -4.62
C VAL A 263 10.42 12.05 -3.26
N PHE A 264 9.17 11.59 -3.23
CA PHE A 264 8.53 11.19 -1.97
C PHE A 264 9.25 10.02 -1.30
N HIS A 265 9.72 9.02 -2.07
CA HIS A 265 10.48 7.90 -1.51
C HIS A 265 11.81 8.31 -0.90
N ILE A 266 12.50 9.27 -1.52
CA ILE A 266 13.73 9.86 -0.98
C ILE A 266 13.44 10.61 0.31
N TYR A 267 12.36 11.40 0.35
CA TYR A 267 11.92 12.10 1.56
C TYR A 267 11.66 11.13 2.72
N TRP A 268 10.86 10.08 2.51
CA TRP A 268 10.58 9.10 3.57
C TRP A 268 11.80 8.27 3.93
N TRP A 269 12.73 8.02 3.00
CA TRP A 269 13.99 7.36 3.32
C TRP A 269 14.80 8.12 4.37
N PHE A 270 14.87 9.45 4.28
CA PHE A 270 15.50 10.25 5.33
C PHE A 270 14.82 10.06 6.69
N LEU A 271 13.49 9.94 6.72
CA LEU A 271 12.74 9.67 7.96
C LEU A 271 12.99 8.26 8.51
N ILE A 272 13.11 7.26 7.62
CA ILE A 272 13.47 5.89 8.00
C ILE A 272 14.87 5.85 8.59
N CYS A 273 15.84 6.51 7.96
CA CYS A 273 17.21 6.64 8.50
C CYS A 273 17.21 7.35 9.87
N ALA A 274 16.41 8.39 10.05
CA ALA A 274 16.26 9.06 11.34
C ALA A 274 15.68 8.13 12.42
N MET A 275 14.69 7.30 12.07
CA MET A 275 14.15 6.25 12.95
C MET A 275 15.20 5.19 13.30
N ILE A 276 16.00 4.73 12.34
CA ILE A 276 17.11 3.78 12.57
C ILE A 276 18.12 4.38 13.56
N MET A 277 18.54 5.63 13.36
CA MET A 277 19.45 6.31 14.29
C MET A 277 18.88 6.40 15.71
N ARG A 278 17.57 6.63 15.87
CA ARG A 278 16.90 6.61 17.19
C ARG A 278 16.87 5.19 17.77
N GLN A 279 16.60 4.18 16.97
CA GLN A 279 16.58 2.78 17.41
C GLN A 279 17.97 2.32 17.88
N LEU A 280 19.04 2.71 17.18
CA LEU A 280 20.42 2.41 17.59
C LEU A 280 20.76 3.06 18.95
N LYS A 281 20.31 4.30 19.18
CA LYS A 281 20.46 4.98 20.48
C LYS A 281 19.63 4.30 21.59
N ASN A 282 18.47 3.75 21.26
CA ASN A 282 17.54 3.10 22.19
C ASN A 282 17.82 1.60 22.41
N ARG A 283 19.08 1.16 22.31
CA ARG A 283 19.50 -0.25 22.48
C ARG A 283 18.72 -1.22 21.57
N GLY A 284 18.38 -0.80 20.35
CA GLY A 284 17.70 -1.61 19.36
C GLY A 284 16.16 -1.62 19.46
N LYS A 285 15.56 -0.87 20.39
CA LYS A 285 14.09 -0.75 20.52
C LYS A 285 13.50 0.28 19.55
N VAL A 286 12.37 -0.05 18.93
CA VAL A 286 11.70 0.84 17.97
C VAL A 286 10.97 1.95 18.75
N GLY A 287 11.50 3.17 18.69
CA GLY A 287 10.92 4.34 19.36
C GLY A 287 9.61 4.84 18.74
N GLU A 288 9.00 5.87 19.34
CA GLU A 288 7.84 6.57 18.76
C GLU A 288 8.14 7.15 17.37
N ASP A 289 7.12 7.14 16.51
CA ASP A 289 7.23 7.63 15.14
C ASP A 289 7.55 9.12 15.17
N ILE A 290 8.64 9.52 14.51
CA ILE A 290 9.11 10.91 14.49
C ILE A 290 8.09 11.88 13.88
N ARG A 291 7.12 11.36 13.12
CA ARG A 291 6.07 12.12 12.43
C ARG A 291 4.81 12.29 13.28
N SER A 292 4.65 11.54 14.37
CA SER A 292 3.55 11.75 15.29
C SER A 292 3.76 13.06 16.07
N ASP A 293 2.70 13.87 16.19
CA ASP A 293 2.74 15.07 17.00
C ASP A 293 2.89 14.67 18.47
N SER A 294 3.78 15.36 19.18
CA SER A 294 4.01 15.18 20.62
C SER A 294 2.95 15.88 21.48
N GLU A 295 1.82 16.28 20.89
CA GLU A 295 0.77 17.09 21.52
C GLU A 295 -0.21 16.29 22.40
N ASP A 296 0.24 15.17 22.98
CA ASP A 296 -0.49 14.44 24.02
C ASP A 296 0.10 14.67 25.43
N ASP A 297 1.05 15.61 25.57
CA ASP A 297 1.77 15.93 26.83
C ASP A 297 1.30 17.26 27.50
N ASP A 298 0.08 17.74 27.22
CA ASP A 298 -0.58 18.82 27.99
C ASP A 298 -1.93 18.38 28.59
#